data_AF-A0A6F8VGN8-F1
#
_entry.id   AF-A0A6F8VGN8-F1
#
_cell.length_a   1.000
_cell.length_b   1.000
_cell.length_c   1.000
_cell.angle_alpha   90.00
_cell.angle_beta   90.00
_cell.angle_gamma   90.00
#
_symmetry.space_group_name_H-M   'P 1'
#
loop_
_entity.id
_entity.type
_entity.pdbx_description
1 polymer ?
#
loop_
_entity_poly.entity_id
_entity_poly.type
_entity_poly.pdbx_seq_one_letter_code
_entity_poly.pdbx_strand_id
1 'polypeptide(L)' 'MTTTLDQRITGLEPGQEIRISGTNDLWVTAERSGNGMWLRFVRHTPNGFTVFKTTRF' A
#
# COMPACT_ATOMS: atom_id res chain seq x y z
N MET A 1 -3.38 21.02 7.14
CA MET A 1 -2.15 20.80 6.35
C MET A 1 -2.33 19.47 5.63
N THR A 2 -2.22 19.43 4.31
CA THR A 2 -2.33 18.19 3.55
C THR A 2 -1.02 17.44 3.66
N THR A 3 -1.03 16.25 4.26
CA THR A 3 0.16 15.39 4.29
C THR A 3 0.42 14.82 2.89
N THR A 4 1.70 14.77 2.49
CA THR A 4 2.06 14.17 1.21
C THR A 4 1.80 12.66 1.24
N LEU A 5 1.65 12.05 0.07
CA LEU A 5 1.51 10.59 -0.03
C LEU A 5 2.69 9.87 0.65
N ASP A 6 3.91 10.37 0.48
CA ASP A 6 5.11 9.79 1.09
C ASP A 6 5.06 9.84 2.61
N GLN A 7 4.57 10.95 3.19
CA GLN A 7 4.35 11.07 4.64
C GLN A 7 3.31 10.06 5.12
N ARG A 8 2.24 9.85 4.37
CA ARG A 8 1.19 8.88 4.71
C ARG A 8 1.69 7.44 4.62
N ILE A 9 2.51 7.11 3.61
CA ILE A 9 3.13 5.79 3.46
C ILE A 9 4.12 5.54 4.60
N THR A 10 4.97 6.53 4.92
CA THR A 10 5.94 6.45 6.02
C THR A 10 5.25 6.27 7.38
N GLY A 11 4.06 6.83 7.54
CA GLY A 11 3.26 6.71 8.75
C GLY A 11 2.47 5.40 8.90
N LEU A 12 2.56 4.46 7.94
CA LEU A 12 1.86 3.17 8.06
C LEU A 12 2.45 2.32 9.19
N GLU A 13 1.58 1.88 10.09
CA GLU A 13 1.91 0.90 11.12
C GLU A 13 1.91 -0.52 10.52
N PRO A 14 2.59 -1.50 11.14
CA PRO A 14 2.59 -2.89 10.67
C PRO A 14 1.17 -3.45 10.50
N GLY A 15 0.91 -4.04 9.32
CA GLY A 15 -0.41 -4.58 8.96
C GLY A 15 -1.37 -3.56 8.36
N GLN A 16 -1.02 -2.27 8.33
CA GLN A 16 -1.86 -1.25 7.70
C GLN A 16 -1.61 -1.12 6.21
N GLU A 17 -2.63 -0.57 5.53
CA GLU A 17 -2.56 -0.25 4.13
C GLU A 17 -3.21 1.10 3.82
N ILE A 18 -2.83 1.66 2.67
CA ILE A 18 -3.43 2.87 2.14
C ILE A 18 -3.64 2.76 0.65
N ARG A 19 -4.83 3.14 0.16
CA ARG A 19 -5.10 3.27 -1.26
C ARG A 19 -4.36 4.47 -1.82
N ILE A 20 -3.50 4.22 -2.80
CA ILE A 20 -2.68 5.22 -3.48
C ILE A 20 -3.42 5.77 -4.70
N SER A 21 -4.08 4.89 -5.46
CA SER A 21 -4.78 5.26 -6.70
C SER A 21 -5.81 4.20 -7.11
N GLY A 22 -6.70 4.59 -8.01
CA GLY A 22 -7.60 3.68 -8.72
C GLY A 22 -9.08 3.79 -8.34
N THR A 23 -9.88 2.92 -8.95
CA THR A 23 -11.32 2.79 -8.77
C THR A 23 -11.66 1.44 -8.12
N ASN A 24 -12.95 1.14 -7.97
CA ASN A 24 -13.39 -0.14 -7.40
C ASN A 24 -13.13 -1.35 -8.31
N ASP A 25 -12.87 -1.14 -9.61
CA ASP A 25 -12.55 -2.23 -10.55
C ASP A 25 -11.04 -2.54 -10.58
N LEU A 26 -10.21 -1.53 -10.29
CA LEU A 26 -8.76 -1.67 -10.24
C LEU A 26 -8.14 -0.58 -9.37
N TRP A 27 -7.41 -0.98 -8.33
CA TRP A 27 -6.73 -0.03 -7.44
C TRP A 27 -5.38 -0.51 -6.96
N VAL A 28 -4.61 0.42 -6.41
CA VAL A 28 -3.28 0.16 -5.87
C VAL A 28 -3.23 0.58 -4.41
N THR A 29 -2.70 -0.30 -3.57
CA THR A 29 -2.39 -0.03 -2.16
C THR A 29 -0.88 -0.04 -1.91
N ALA A 30 -0.46 0.72 -0.91
CA ALA A 30 0.79 0.51 -0.20
C ALA A 30 0.46 -0.19 1.12
N GLU A 31 1.11 -1.30 1.42
CA GLU A 31 0.83 -2.14 2.58
C GLU A 31 2.12 -2.35 3.39
N ARG A 32 2.08 -2.01 4.68
CA ARG A 32 3.17 -2.33 5.61
C ARG A 32 2.97 -3.76 6.10
N SER A 33 3.96 -4.62 5.92
CA SER A 33 3.86 -6.03 6.36
C SER A 33 3.60 -6.12 7.86
N GLY A 34 2.97 -7.22 8.31
CA GLY A 34 2.65 -7.41 9.73
C GLY A 34 3.86 -7.42 10.67
N ASN A 35 5.04 -7.77 10.16
CA ASN A 35 6.31 -7.65 10.90
C ASN A 35 6.99 -6.28 10.76
N GLY A 36 6.39 -5.35 10.01
CA GLY A 36 6.93 -4.00 9.82
C GLY A 36 8.29 -3.97 9.13
N MET A 37 8.66 -4.97 8.33
CA MET A 37 9.96 -4.97 7.65
C MET A 37 9.88 -4.59 6.17
N TRP A 38 8.68 -4.69 5.60
CA TRP A 38 8.46 -4.56 4.17
C TRP A 38 7.33 -3.60 3.88
N LEU A 39 7.48 -2.88 2.78
CA LEU A 39 6.41 -2.17 2.12
C LEU A 39 6.13 -2.87 0.80
N ARG A 40 4.87 -3.25 0.60
CA ARG A 40 4.39 -3.91 -0.62
C ARG A 40 3.48 -2.96 -1.36
N PHE A 41 3.68 -2.86 -2.67
CA PHE A 41 2.75 -2.19 -3.57
C PHE A 41 1.94 -3.27 -4.27
N VAL A 42 0.63 -3.23 -4.03
CA VAL A 42 -0.28 -4.30 -4.41
C VAL A 42 -1.31 -3.71 -5.35
N ARG A 43 -1.43 -4.33 -6.52
CA ARG A 43 -2.52 -4.04 -7.46
C ARG A 43 -3.66 -5.00 -7.15
N HIS A 44 -4.83 -4.44 -6.91
CA HIS A 44 -6.05 -5.16 -6.61
C HIS A 44 -7.04 -5.05 -7.77
N THR A 45 -7.83 -6.09 -7.90
CA THR A 45 -9.03 -6.19 -8.72
C THR A 45 -10.11 -6.86 -7.86
N PRO A 46 -11.39 -6.79 -8.24
CA PRO A 46 -12.45 -7.56 -7.56
C PRO A 46 -12.15 -9.06 -7.45
N ASN A 47 -11.34 -9.61 -8.37
CA ASN A 47 -11.08 -11.04 -8.47
C ASN A 47 -9.77 -11.48 -7.79
N GLY A 48 -9.02 -10.55 -7.17
CA GLY A 48 -7.77 -10.85 -6.50
C GLY A 48 -6.73 -9.75 -6.66
N PHE A 49 -5.50 -10.08 -6.29
CA PHE A 49 -4.43 -9.10 -6.18
C PHE A 49 -3.10 -9.62 -6.72
N THR A 50 -2.19 -8.69 -6.99
CA THR A 50 -0.81 -8.98 -7.39
C THR A 50 0.13 -7.99 -6.73
N VAL A 51 1.11 -8.50 -5.98
CA VAL A 51 2.21 -7.68 -5.47
C VAL A 51 3.18 -7.45 -6.62
N PHE A 52 3.35 -6.20 -7.05
CA PHE A 52 4.21 -5.86 -8.20
C PHE A 52 5.50 -5.14 -7.79
N LYS A 53 5.59 -4.64 -6.56
CA LYS A 53 6.82 -4.10 -5.99
C LYS A 53 6.87 -4.35 -4.50
N THR A 54 8.04 -4.74 -4.01
CA THR A 54 8.33 -4.90 -2.59
C THR A 54 9.64 -4.19 -2.28
N THR A 55 9.67 -3.43 -1.20
CA THR A 55 10.89 -2.76 -0.72
C THR A 55 11.04 -2.95 0.78
N ARG A 56 12.30 -2.99 1.25
CA ARG A 56 12.60 -2.76 2.67
C ARG A 56 12.11 -1.36 3.03
N PHE A 57 11.56 -1.23 4.23
CA PHE A 57 11.11 0.05 4.79
C PHE A 57 11.52 0.09 6.24
#